data_AF-A0A661ZSV9-F1
#
_entry.id   AF-A0A661ZSV9-F1
#
_cell.length_a   1.000
_cell.length_b   1.000
_cell.length_c   1.000
_cell.angle_alpha   90.00
_cell.angle_beta   90.00
_cell.angle_gamma   90.00
#
_symmetry.space_group_name_H-M   'P 1'
#
loop_
_entity.id
_entity.type
_entity.pdbx_description
1 polymer ?
#
loop_
_entity_poly.entity_id
_entity_poly.type
_entity_poly.pdbx_seq_one_letter_code
_entity_poly.pdbx_strand_id
1 'polypeptide(L)' 'MKKLITYIAIVIFLAAGPLLMQAQTPPHPNGGGAPGSGNTPVGGGAPIGGGLIIMLALGIGYSAKRIFDSRSRLVE' A
#
# COMPACT_ATOMS: atom_id res chain seq x y z
N MET A 1 -15.35 24.17 -14.24
CA MET A 1 -16.36 23.12 -13.97
C MET A 1 -16.12 21.85 -14.79
N LYS A 2 -16.18 21.89 -16.13
CA LYS A 2 -16.03 20.68 -16.97
C LYS A 2 -14.72 19.89 -16.74
N LYS A 3 -13.58 20.59 -16.67
CA LYS A 3 -12.26 19.97 -16.40
C LYS A 3 -12.16 19.31 -15.02
N LEU A 4 -12.76 19.93 -14.00
CA LEU A 4 -12.77 19.40 -12.64
C LEU A 4 -13.58 18.10 -12.55
N ILE A 5 -14.74 18.06 -13.23
CA ILE A 5 -15.57 16.85 -13.33
C ILE A 5 -14.80 15.74 -14.05
N THR A 6 -14.06 16.07 -15.12
CA THR A 6 -13.20 15.11 -15.82
C THR A 6 -12.12 14.53 -14.91
N TYR A 7 -11.43 15.35 -14.12
CA TYR A 7 -10.41 14.84 -13.18
C TYR A 7 -11.00 13.95 -12.09
N ILE A 8 -12.15 14.34 -11.52
CA ILE A 8 -12.83 13.53 -10.50
C ILE A 8 -13.25 12.19 -11.09
N ALA A 9 -13.79 12.16 -12.31
CA ALA A 9 -14.17 10.92 -12.99
C ALA A 9 -12.98 9.98 -13.22
N ILE A 10 -11.82 10.51 -13.62
CA ILE A 10 -10.59 9.72 -13.81
C ILE A 10 -10.12 9.12 -12.48
N VAL A 11 -10.09 9.91 -11.41
CA VAL A 11 -9.67 9.43 -10.07
C VAL A 11 -10.59 8.33 -9.57
N ILE A 12 -11.91 8.50 -9.71
CA ILE A 12 -12.89 7.49 -9.32
C ILE A 12 -12.72 6.21 -10.15
N PHE A 13 -12.50 6.33 -11.46
CA PHE A 13 -12.30 5.18 -12.34
C PHE A 13 -11.03 4.39 -11.95
N LEU A 14 -9.91 5.06 -11.68
CA LEU A 14 -8.69 4.40 -11.24
C LEU A 14 -8.83 3.77 -9.84
N ALA A 15 -9.58 4.40 -8.93
CA ALA A 15 -9.80 3.91 -7.58
C ALA A 15 -10.80 2.74 -7.52
N ALA A 16 -11.72 2.63 -8.49
CA ALA A 16 -12.73 1.57 -8.53
C ALA A 16 -12.17 0.21 -8.94
N GLY A 17 -11.09 0.17 -9.75
CA GLY A 17 -10.48 -1.07 -10.23
C GLY A 17 -10.14 -2.06 -9.11
N PRO A 18 -9.38 -1.68 -8.07
CA PRO A 18 -9.04 -2.56 -6.95
C PRO A 18 -10.25 -3.05 -6.14
N LEU A 19 -11.36 -2.32 -6.12
CA LEU A 19 -12.58 -2.72 -5.40
C LEU A 19 -13.36 -3.81 -6.15
N LEU A 20 -13.25 -3.82 -7.49
CA LEU A 20 -13.97 -4.76 -8.36
C LEU A 20 -13.14 -6.00 -8.70
N MET A 21 -11.82 -5.94 -8.55
CA MET A 21 -10.92 -7.08 -8.79
C MET A 21 -10.76 -7.90 -7.51
N GLN A 22 -11.54 -8.97 -7.39
CA GLN A 22 -11.36 -9.99 -6.36
C GLN A 22 -10.19 -10.90 -6.74
N ALA A 23 -9.21 -11.04 -5.85
CA ALA A 23 -8.10 -11.98 -6.05
C ALA A 23 -8.63 -13.42 -6.02
N GLN A 24 -8.25 -14.23 -7.00
CA GLN A 24 -8.54 -15.66 -6.97
C GLN A 24 -7.71 -16.31 -5.85
N THR A 25 -8.35 -17.16 -5.05
CA THR A 25 -7.64 -17.98 -4.07
C THR A 25 -6.75 -18.95 -4.82
N PRO A 26 -5.43 -19.02 -4.53
CA PRO A 26 -4.55 -20.00 -5.15
C PRO A 26 -5.11 -21.41 -4.97
N PRO A 27 -4.89 -22.33 -5.93
CA PRO A 27 -5.25 -23.72 -5.74
C PRO A 27 -4.63 -24.22 -4.43
N HIS A 28 -5.43 -24.80 -3.55
CA HIS A 28 -4.90 -25.34 -2.29
C HIS A 28 -3.86 -26.42 -2.63
N PRO A 29 -2.67 -26.42 -2.02
CA PRO A 29 -1.57 -27.34 -2.37
C PRO A 29 -1.96 -28.83 -2.30
N ASN A 30 -3.03 -29.17 -1.56
CA ASN A 30 -3.56 -30.53 -1.41
C ASN A 30 -5.01 -30.74 -1.92
N GLY A 31 -5.56 -29.84 -2.74
CA GLY A 31 -6.93 -30.01 -3.30
C GLY A 31 -8.08 -29.97 -2.27
N GLY A 32 -7.81 -29.49 -1.05
CA GLY A 32 -8.78 -29.33 0.03
C GLY A 32 -9.42 -27.94 0.08
N GLY A 33 -10.65 -27.86 0.59
CA GLY A 33 -11.39 -26.61 0.80
C GLY A 33 -10.72 -25.66 1.80
N ALA A 34 -11.30 -24.45 1.91
CA ALA A 34 -10.85 -23.33 2.72
C ALA A 34 -10.32 -23.75 4.11
N PRO A 35 -9.33 -23.03 4.66
CA PRO A 35 -8.70 -23.46 5.90
C PRO A 35 -9.69 -23.38 7.06
N GLY A 36 -10.13 -24.55 7.52
CA GLY A 36 -10.74 -24.69 8.85
C GLY A 36 -9.66 -24.56 9.94
N SER A 37 -10.06 -24.57 11.21
CA SER A 37 -9.18 -24.37 12.37
C SER A 37 -8.00 -25.35 12.53
N GLY A 38 -7.82 -26.30 11.60
CA GLY A 38 -6.70 -27.25 11.55
C GLY A 38 -5.94 -27.32 10.22
N ASN A 39 -6.24 -26.45 9.26
CA ASN A 39 -5.49 -26.37 7.99
C ASN A 39 -4.36 -25.33 8.07
N THR A 40 -3.37 -25.46 7.19
CA THR A 40 -2.24 -24.54 7.07
C THR A 40 -2.74 -23.09 7.03
N PRO A 41 -2.25 -22.19 7.91
CA PRO A 41 -2.71 -20.81 7.95
C PRO A 41 -2.59 -20.17 6.57
N VAL A 42 -3.72 -19.69 6.02
CA VAL A 42 -3.69 -18.85 4.82
C VAL A 42 -3.31 -17.43 5.25
N GLY A 43 -2.15 -16.97 4.79
CA GLY A 43 -1.60 -15.68 5.19
C GLY A 43 -0.69 -15.74 6.41
N GLY A 44 0.21 -14.76 6.52
CA GLY A 44 1.21 -14.65 7.60
C GLY A 44 2.66 -14.78 7.16
N GLY A 45 2.93 -15.25 5.94
CA GLY A 45 4.30 -15.40 5.39
C GLY A 45 4.81 -14.23 4.55
N ALA A 46 3.96 -13.25 4.22
CA ALA A 46 4.39 -12.06 3.49
C ALA A 46 5.18 -11.14 4.43
N PRO A 47 6.43 -10.75 4.09
CA PRO A 47 7.26 -9.88 4.93
C PRO A 47 6.79 -8.42 4.88
N ILE A 48 5.55 -8.15 5.32
CA ILE A 48 4.94 -6.82 5.36
C ILE A 48 5.74 -5.90 6.30
N GLY A 49 6.28 -6.45 7.39
CA GLY A 49 7.11 -5.70 8.34
C GLY A 49 8.35 -5.07 7.69
N GLY A 50 9.00 -5.79 6.76
CA GLY A 50 10.18 -5.26 6.05
C GLY A 50 9.84 -4.05 5.18
N GLY A 51 8.73 -4.12 4.43
CA GLY A 51 8.27 -3.02 3.60
C GLY A 51 7.86 -1.78 4.41
N LEU A 52 7.17 -1.99 5.54
CA LEU A 52 6.76 -0.91 6.45
C LEU A 52 7.97 -0.19 7.07
N ILE A 53 8.99 -0.95 7.50
CA ILE A 53 10.21 -0.37 8.07
C ILE A 53 10.93 0.51 7.04
N ILE A 54 11.05 0.04 5.78
CA ILE A 54 11.69 0.81 4.71
C ILE A 54 10.92 2.11 4.43
N MET A 55 9.59 2.04 4.34
CA MET A 55 8.75 3.22 4.12
C MET A 55 8.88 4.24 5.26
N LEU A 56 8.89 3.77 6.51
CA LEU A 56 9.10 4.63 7.68
C LEU A 56 10.49 5.28 7.67
N ALA A 57 11.53 4.51 7.37
CA ALA A 57 12.91 5.01 7.30
C ALA A 57 13.05 6.11 6.25
N LEU A 58 12.50 5.91 5.04
CA LEU A 58 12.53 6.90 3.98
C LEU A 58 11.73 8.16 4.33
N GLY A 59 10.55 8.01 4.94
CA GLY A 59 9.73 9.14 5.37
C GLY A 59 10.40 10.00 6.44
N ILE A 60 11.01 9.36 7.45
CA ILE A 60 11.76 10.05 8.50
C ILE A 60 13.00 10.73 7.92
N GLY A 61 13.77 10.03 7.08
CA GLY A 61 14.97 10.61 6.46
C GLY A 61 14.67 11.84 5.61
N TYR A 62 13.61 11.78 4.79
CA TYR A 62 13.20 12.91 3.97
C TYR A 62 12.70 14.10 4.81
N SER A 63 11.86 13.85 5.82
CA SER A 63 11.33 14.93 6.67
C SER A 63 12.44 15.59 7.50
N ALA A 64 13.39 14.82 8.03
CA ALA A 64 14.56 15.36 8.72
C ALA A 64 15.42 16.25 7.80
N LYS A 65 15.74 15.77 6.59
CA LYS A 65 16.49 16.56 5.59
C LYS A 65 15.75 17.85 5.25
N ARG A 66 14.44 17.76 5.00
CA ARG A 66 13.62 18.92 4.64
C ARG A 66 13.64 20.01 5.71
N ILE A 67 13.53 19.63 6.98
CA ILE A 67 13.57 20.57 8.11
C ILE A 67 14.97 21.20 8.24
N PHE A 68 16.02 20.41 8.08
CA PHE A 68 17.39 20.92 8.11
C PHE A 68 17.66 21.94 7.00
N ASP A 69 17.32 21.59 5.75
CA ASP A 69 17.47 22.48 4.59
C ASP A 69 16.62 23.76 4.71
N SER A 70 15.46 23.69 5.37
CA SER A 70 14.64 24.87 5.65
C SER A 70 15.23 25.74 6.77
N ARG A 71 15.89 25.15 7.77
CA ARG A 71 16.55 25.92 8.84
C ARG A 71 17.84 26.59 8.36
N SER A 72 18.65 25.91 7.57
CA SER A 72 19.91 26.50 7.05
C SER A 72 19.65 27.74 6.20
N ARG A 73 18.59 27.74 5.38
CA ARG A 73 18.14 28.90 4.59
C ARG A 73 17.58 30.08 5.38
N LEU A 74 17.27 29.90 6.66
CA LEU A 74 16.77 30.97 7.53
C LEU A 74 17.88 31.55 8.42
N VAL A 75 19.01 30.85 8.51
CA VAL A 75 20.17 31.25 9.31
C VAL A 75 21.23 31.94 8.44
N GLU A 76 21.26 31.65 7.14
CA GLU A 76 21.88 32.52 6.11
C GLU A 76 20.98 33.72 5.77
#